data_AF-A0A162IT21-F1
#
_entry.id   AF-A0A162IT21-F1
#
_cell.length_a   1.000
_cell.length_b   1.000
_cell.length_c   1.000
_cell.angle_alpha   90.00
_cell.angle_beta   90.00
_cell.angle_gamma   90.00
#
_symmetry.space_group_name_H-M   'P 1'
#
loop_
_entity.id
_entity.type
_entity.pdbx_description
1 polymer ?
#
loop_
_entity_poly.entity_id
_entity_poly.type
_entity_poly.pdbx_seq_one_letter_code
_entity_poly.pdbx_strand_id
1 'polypeptide(L)'
;MSEAQQPPNGVSPYKIDWPFNGWLVLILLFAYGCLVGSRKLLLGVVLLSSLVVLLTDRTSTWRQTFILLLELPLGLGSVLYYLSAPASFRVRHFRTFTICVNLAVCLYVGLGVVLVPAERTFRGWCGRLAGFWLFASLVQQARYKGWLQTLVPHDRVLVYTAVSKTWIVAHAVYRYILRTMPATYGAGHRERLLDALTLALTMLLSRAAGLPYAHCFVMADVLVVPAAAAWSALATAWDLLPPVRGESIGFDIERDLFLAGLQLSVALVAAAGMFDAWVDKSVEDEKREKAKNPQPPPQPRKAVVTSYETYEV
;
A
#
# COMPACT_ATOMS: atom_id res chain seq x y z
N MET A 1 -45.29 -23.97 12.11
CA MET A 1 -44.00 -23.45 12.57
C MET A 1 -43.44 -22.57 11.47
N SER A 2 -43.59 -21.26 11.59
CA SER A 2 -42.97 -20.28 10.70
C SER A 2 -41.53 -20.10 11.13
N GLU A 3 -40.58 -20.52 10.29
CA GLU A 3 -39.19 -20.08 10.42
C GLU A 3 -39.15 -18.56 10.31
N ALA A 4 -38.92 -17.88 11.43
CA ALA A 4 -38.56 -16.48 11.42
C ALA A 4 -37.18 -16.38 10.76
N GLN A 5 -37.16 -16.11 9.45
CA GLN A 5 -35.97 -15.65 8.75
C GLN A 5 -35.49 -14.38 9.45
N GLN A 6 -34.43 -14.51 10.25
CA GLN A 6 -33.67 -13.37 10.70
C GLN A 6 -33.24 -12.58 9.45
N PRO A 7 -33.54 -11.27 9.35
CA PRO A 7 -33.04 -10.49 8.25
C PRO A 7 -31.52 -10.53 8.27
N PRO A 8 -30.85 -10.72 7.12
CA PRO A 8 -29.40 -10.68 7.08
C PRO A 8 -28.94 -9.30 7.58
N ASN A 9 -28.20 -9.28 8.69
CA ASN A 9 -27.64 -8.08 9.29
C ASN A 9 -26.55 -7.51 8.37
N GLY A 10 -26.97 -6.78 7.33
CA GLY A 10 -26.10 -6.08 6.38
C GLY A 10 -25.92 -4.60 6.72
N VAL A 11 -24.88 -4.00 6.16
CA VAL A 11 -24.58 -2.57 6.24
C VAL A 11 -24.56 -2.02 4.83
N SER A 12 -25.27 -0.91 4.59
CA SER A 12 -25.29 -0.25 3.27
C SER A 12 -23.86 -0.02 2.73
N PRO A 13 -23.59 -0.38 1.46
CA PRO A 13 -22.28 -0.19 0.83
C PRO A 13 -21.87 1.29 0.67
N TYR A 14 -22.71 2.25 1.06
CA TYR A 14 -22.46 3.71 0.97
C TYR A 14 -22.37 4.45 2.31
N LYS A 15 -22.84 3.84 3.40
CA LYS A 15 -22.76 4.45 4.74
C LYS A 15 -21.32 4.66 5.21
N ILE A 16 -20.89 5.91 5.39
CA ILE A 16 -19.62 6.22 6.06
C ILE A 16 -19.90 6.33 7.56
N ASP A 17 -19.07 5.69 8.39
CA ASP A 17 -19.12 5.88 9.85
C ASP A 17 -18.42 7.20 10.21
N TRP A 18 -19.15 8.31 10.13
CA TRP A 18 -18.60 9.65 10.42
C TRP A 18 -18.03 9.78 11.84
N PRO A 19 -18.71 9.31 12.91
CA PRO A 19 -18.14 9.32 14.26
C PRO A 19 -16.81 8.58 14.36
N PHE A 20 -16.71 7.35 13.81
CA PHE A 20 -15.46 6.60 13.79
C PHE A 20 -14.35 7.37 13.09
N ASN A 21 -14.64 7.90 11.89
CA ASN A 21 -13.64 8.57 11.06
C ASN A 21 -13.22 9.93 11.62
N GLY A 22 -14.12 10.64 12.32
CA GLY A 22 -13.78 11.88 13.02
C GLY A 22 -12.73 11.65 14.12
N TRP A 23 -12.94 10.63 14.95
CA TRP A 23 -11.94 10.22 15.95
C TRP A 23 -10.64 9.73 15.31
N LEU A 24 -10.74 8.94 14.23
CA LEU A 24 -9.55 8.48 13.51
C LEU A 24 -8.71 9.64 12.99
N VAL A 25 -9.33 10.70 12.43
CA VAL A 25 -8.60 11.91 12.01
C VAL A 25 -7.85 12.54 13.18
N LEU A 26 -8.47 12.68 14.35
CA LEU A 26 -7.81 13.23 15.54
C LEU A 26 -6.64 12.36 16.00
N ILE A 27 -6.82 11.02 16.02
CA ILE A 27 -5.77 10.06 16.34
C ILE A 27 -4.60 10.19 15.34
N LEU A 28 -4.89 10.33 14.05
CA LEU A 28 -3.86 10.47 13.00
C LEU A 28 -3.13 11.81 13.07
N LEU A 29 -3.83 12.90 13.39
CA LEU A 29 -3.18 14.20 13.62
C LEU A 29 -2.26 14.15 14.84
N PHE A 30 -2.69 13.50 15.92
CA PHE A 30 -1.85 13.26 17.09
C PHE A 30 -0.66 12.36 16.75
N ALA A 31 -0.86 11.27 16.01
CA ALA A 31 0.20 10.39 15.57
C ALA A 31 1.21 11.09 14.67
N TYR A 32 0.74 11.93 13.73
CA TYR A 32 1.58 12.79 12.91
C TYR A 32 2.41 13.76 13.76
N GLY A 33 1.78 14.47 14.70
CA GLY A 33 2.46 15.37 15.62
C GLY A 33 3.52 14.66 16.46
N CYS A 34 3.20 13.47 16.98
CA CYS A 34 4.16 12.65 17.71
C CYS A 34 5.29 12.14 16.82
N LEU A 35 5.01 11.73 15.58
CA LEU A 35 6.07 11.27 14.67
C LEU A 35 7.07 12.38 14.36
N VAL A 36 6.59 13.60 14.13
CA VAL A 36 7.43 14.76 13.82
C VAL A 36 8.15 15.28 15.07
N GLY A 37 7.49 15.30 16.23
CA GLY A 37 8.02 15.86 17.47
C GLY A 37 8.74 14.85 18.38
N SER A 38 8.08 13.75 18.74
CA SER A 38 8.60 12.74 19.68
C SER A 38 8.17 11.30 19.31
N ARG A 39 8.99 10.63 18.51
CA ARG A 39 8.75 9.25 18.06
C ARG A 39 8.69 8.24 19.20
N LYS A 40 9.42 8.51 20.29
CA LYS A 40 9.40 7.70 21.51
C LYS A 40 8.02 7.77 22.18
N LEU A 41 7.37 8.93 22.16
CA LEU A 41 6.00 9.07 22.65
C LEU A 41 5.05 8.24 21.80
N LEU A 42 5.15 8.34 20.46
CA LEU A 42 4.32 7.54 19.56
C LEU A 42 4.52 6.03 19.78
N LEU A 43 5.77 5.59 19.93
CA LEU A 43 6.08 4.20 20.25
C LEU A 43 5.45 3.77 21.57
N GLY A 44 5.55 4.59 22.62
CA GLY A 44 4.90 4.33 23.91
C GLY A 44 3.39 4.19 23.77
N VAL A 45 2.75 5.06 22.99
CA VAL A 45 1.31 4.99 22.69
C VAL A 45 0.95 3.72 21.95
N VAL A 46 1.72 3.32 20.93
CA VAL A 46 1.50 2.08 20.17
C VAL A 46 1.62 0.84 21.05
N LEU A 47 2.62 0.79 21.93
CA LEU A 47 2.80 -0.34 22.85
C LEU A 47 1.67 -0.38 23.90
N LEU A 48 1.29 0.77 24.44
CA LEU A 48 0.19 0.88 25.38
C LEU A 48 -1.14 0.48 24.74
N SER A 49 -1.46 0.97 23.54
CA SER A 49 -2.68 0.59 22.83
C SER A 49 -2.69 -0.90 22.52
N SER A 50 -1.55 -1.49 22.14
CA SER A 50 -1.42 -2.93 21.90
C SER A 50 -1.73 -3.73 23.18
N LEU A 51 -1.17 -3.32 24.32
CA LEU A 51 -1.42 -3.94 25.62
C LEU A 51 -2.89 -3.84 26.01
N VAL A 52 -3.48 -2.65 25.86
CA VAL A 52 -4.88 -2.40 26.20
C VAL A 52 -5.80 -3.25 25.33
N VAL A 53 -5.57 -3.34 24.01
CA VAL A 53 -6.33 -4.23 23.12
C VAL A 53 -6.21 -5.68 23.59
N LEU A 54 -5.00 -6.18 23.88
CA LEU A 54 -4.81 -7.56 24.35
C LEU A 54 -5.55 -7.89 25.65
N LEU A 55 -5.66 -6.91 26.57
CA LEU A 55 -6.30 -7.11 27.87
C LEU A 55 -7.82 -6.98 27.81
N THR A 56 -8.34 -6.17 26.89
CA THR A 56 -9.75 -5.73 26.87
C THR A 56 -10.55 -6.34 25.74
N ASP A 57 -9.93 -6.69 24.62
CA ASP A 57 -10.63 -7.26 23.48
C ASP A 57 -10.96 -8.73 23.73
N ARG A 58 -12.19 -8.96 24.16
CA ARG A 58 -12.78 -10.30 24.35
C ARG A 58 -13.62 -10.75 23.15
N THR A 59 -13.78 -9.88 22.16
CA THR A 59 -14.74 -10.05 21.06
C THR A 59 -14.09 -10.50 19.77
N SER A 60 -12.81 -10.17 19.55
CA SER A 60 -12.09 -10.56 18.35
C SER A 60 -11.79 -12.05 18.30
N THR A 61 -11.87 -12.59 17.09
CA THR A 61 -11.34 -13.92 16.78
C THR A 61 -9.81 -13.94 16.91
N TRP A 62 -9.22 -15.11 17.19
CA TRP A 62 -7.76 -15.30 17.20
C TRP A 62 -7.06 -14.76 15.95
N ARG A 63 -7.70 -14.90 14.79
CA ARG A 63 -7.19 -14.35 13.52
C ARG A 63 -7.12 -12.82 13.53
N GLN A 64 -8.17 -12.14 14.01
CA GLN A 64 -8.22 -10.68 14.10
C GLN A 64 -7.19 -10.15 15.10
N THR A 65 -7.09 -10.78 16.28
CA THR A 65 -6.07 -10.46 17.28
C THR A 65 -4.65 -10.64 16.72
N PHE A 66 -4.40 -11.73 16.00
CA PHE A 66 -3.11 -11.98 15.36
C PHE A 66 -2.76 -10.91 14.32
N ILE A 67 -3.72 -10.51 13.47
CA ILE A 67 -3.52 -9.41 12.50
C ILE A 67 -3.21 -8.10 13.22
N LEU A 68 -3.95 -7.75 14.29
CA LEU A 68 -3.70 -6.56 15.09
C LEU A 68 -2.28 -6.55 15.69
N LEU A 69 -1.79 -7.70 16.17
CA LEU A 69 -0.43 -7.83 16.68
C LEU A 69 0.64 -7.71 15.59
N LEU A 70 0.35 -8.19 14.37
CA LEU A 70 1.23 -7.97 13.23
C LEU A 70 1.29 -6.50 12.81
N GLU A 71 0.16 -5.79 12.86
CA GLU A 71 0.05 -4.41 12.40
C GLU A 71 0.59 -3.38 13.40
N LEU A 72 0.19 -3.48 14.68
CA LEU A 72 0.58 -2.49 15.70
C LEU A 72 2.00 -2.70 16.25
N PRO A 73 2.26 -3.68 17.13
CA PRO A 73 3.57 -3.77 17.78
C PRO A 73 4.65 -4.25 16.82
N LEU A 74 4.35 -5.22 15.94
CA LEU A 74 5.34 -5.76 15.01
C LEU A 74 5.53 -4.90 13.75
N GLY A 75 4.45 -4.31 13.23
CA GLY A 75 4.49 -3.41 12.07
C GLY A 75 4.97 -2.01 12.48
N LEU A 76 4.04 -1.18 12.93
CA LEU A 76 4.31 0.22 13.29
C LEU A 76 5.33 0.34 14.43
N GLY A 77 5.22 -0.47 15.47
CA GLY A 77 6.11 -0.45 16.64
C GLY A 77 7.56 -0.73 16.28
N SER A 78 7.84 -1.70 15.39
CA SER A 78 9.21 -1.99 14.95
C SER A 78 9.81 -0.86 14.12
N VAL A 79 9.02 -0.21 13.25
CA VAL A 79 9.44 0.97 12.49
C VAL A 79 9.76 2.13 13.43
N LEU A 80 8.89 2.42 14.40
CA LEU A 80 9.10 3.50 15.37
C LEU A 80 10.28 3.23 16.30
N TYR A 81 10.48 1.98 16.72
CA TYR A 81 11.64 1.56 17.49
C TYR A 81 12.93 1.76 16.69
N TYR A 82 12.98 1.28 15.44
CA TYR A 82 14.13 1.45 14.57
C TYR A 82 14.46 2.94 14.36
N LEU A 83 13.45 3.77 14.07
CA LEU A 83 13.63 5.21 13.91
C LEU A 83 14.11 5.89 15.21
N SER A 84 13.63 5.44 16.37
CA SER A 84 13.99 6.01 17.68
C SER A 84 15.35 5.52 18.22
N ALA A 85 15.92 4.48 17.62
CA ALA A 85 17.17 3.88 18.06
C ALA A 85 18.40 4.76 17.78
N PRO A 86 19.50 4.59 18.53
CA PRO A 86 20.77 5.28 18.27
C PRO A 86 21.27 5.04 16.84
N ALA A 87 22.00 6.01 16.28
CA ALA A 87 22.53 5.92 14.91
C ALA A 87 23.39 4.66 14.69
N SER A 88 24.18 4.27 15.70
CA SER A 88 24.99 3.03 15.66
C SER A 88 24.14 1.77 15.47
N PHE A 89 22.99 1.69 16.15
CA PHE A 89 22.06 0.59 16.00
C PHE A 89 21.41 0.60 14.62
N ARG A 90 20.98 1.78 14.14
CA ARG A 90 20.36 1.93 12.82
C ARG A 90 21.29 1.49 11.71
N VAL A 91 22.53 1.97 11.68
CA VAL A 91 23.52 1.61 10.65
C VAL A 91 23.79 0.11 10.66
N ARG A 92 24.00 -0.49 11.85
CA ARG A 92 24.29 -1.93 11.98
C ARG A 92 23.15 -2.81 11.45
N HIS A 93 21.90 -2.44 11.70
CA HIS A 93 20.73 -3.27 11.38
C HIS A 93 19.96 -2.81 10.14
N PHE A 94 20.43 -1.77 9.43
CA PHE A 94 19.71 -1.19 8.29
C PHE A 94 19.36 -2.25 7.24
N ARG A 95 20.32 -3.11 6.88
CA ARG A 95 20.11 -4.16 5.88
C ARG A 95 19.00 -5.15 6.30
N THR A 96 19.03 -5.61 7.54
CA THR A 96 18.02 -6.53 8.08
C THR A 96 16.65 -5.85 8.14
N PHE A 97 16.61 -4.59 8.59
CA PHE A 97 15.40 -3.79 8.62
C PHE A 97 14.79 -3.62 7.22
N THR A 98 15.60 -3.34 6.19
CA THR A 98 15.14 -3.27 4.80
C THR A 98 14.52 -4.58 4.32
N ILE A 99 15.13 -5.73 4.65
CA ILE A 99 14.57 -7.03 4.30
C ILE A 99 13.21 -7.23 4.98
N CYS A 100 13.12 -6.97 6.28
CA CYS A 100 11.87 -7.09 7.03
C CYS A 100 10.77 -6.19 6.49
N VAL A 101 11.08 -4.93 6.16
CA VAL A 101 10.10 -4.00 5.58
C VAL A 101 9.63 -4.49 4.22
N ASN A 102 10.52 -4.90 3.32
CA ASN A 102 10.07 -5.42 2.03
C ASN A 102 9.22 -6.68 2.17
N LEU A 103 9.60 -7.60 3.05
CA LEU A 103 8.80 -8.80 3.34
C LEU A 103 7.43 -8.41 3.89
N ALA A 104 7.34 -7.44 4.80
CA ALA A 104 6.08 -6.96 5.35
C ALA A 104 5.20 -6.31 4.28
N VAL A 105 5.76 -5.44 3.42
CA VAL A 105 5.00 -4.81 2.33
C VAL A 105 4.52 -5.86 1.32
N CYS A 106 5.38 -6.81 0.93
CA CYS A 106 5.00 -7.90 0.04
C CYS A 106 3.97 -8.83 0.67
N LEU A 107 4.08 -9.13 1.96
CA LEU A 107 3.09 -9.94 2.66
C LEU A 107 1.77 -9.18 2.75
N TYR A 108 1.77 -7.89 3.07
CA TYR A 108 0.56 -7.07 3.16
C TYR A 108 -0.20 -7.03 1.82
N VAL A 109 0.50 -6.70 0.72
CA VAL A 109 -0.11 -6.65 -0.61
C VAL A 109 -0.47 -8.06 -1.11
N GLY A 110 0.40 -9.04 -0.88
CA GLY A 110 0.22 -10.44 -1.30
C GLY A 110 -0.92 -11.14 -0.57
N LEU A 111 -1.10 -10.87 0.72
CA LEU A 111 -2.28 -11.30 1.47
C LEU A 111 -3.55 -10.68 0.88
N GLY A 112 -3.51 -9.45 0.39
CA GLY A 112 -4.59 -8.88 -0.41
C GLY A 112 -4.93 -9.68 -1.68
N VAL A 113 -3.99 -10.44 -2.25
CA VAL A 113 -4.28 -11.33 -3.39
C VAL A 113 -4.88 -12.65 -2.94
N VAL A 114 -4.30 -13.25 -1.89
CA VAL A 114 -4.64 -14.60 -1.42
C VAL A 114 -5.93 -14.61 -0.61
N LEU A 115 -6.13 -13.58 0.23
CA LEU A 115 -7.22 -13.52 1.20
C LEU A 115 -8.46 -12.82 0.68
N VAL A 116 -8.46 -12.28 -0.55
CA VAL A 116 -9.71 -11.78 -1.13
C VAL A 116 -10.61 -12.97 -1.41
N PRO A 117 -11.73 -13.10 -0.66
CA PRO A 117 -12.74 -14.08 -0.97
C PRO A 117 -13.28 -13.72 -2.36
N ALA A 118 -12.90 -14.50 -3.37
CA ALA A 118 -13.73 -14.57 -4.55
C ALA A 118 -14.95 -15.36 -4.10
N GLU A 119 -16.06 -14.67 -3.84
CA GLU A 119 -17.38 -15.29 -3.60
C GLU A 119 -17.89 -16.05 -4.85
N ARG A 120 -16.99 -16.54 -5.72
CA ARG A 120 -17.24 -16.97 -7.10
C ARG A 120 -17.94 -15.88 -7.95
N THR A 121 -17.92 -14.63 -7.49
CA THR A 121 -18.45 -13.47 -8.22
C THR A 121 -17.45 -12.96 -9.24
N PHE A 122 -17.96 -12.41 -10.35
CA PHE A 122 -17.12 -11.78 -11.39
C PHE A 122 -16.21 -10.70 -10.81
N ARG A 123 -16.78 -9.85 -9.95
CA ARG A 123 -16.03 -8.83 -9.21
C ARG A 123 -14.93 -9.40 -8.33
N GLY A 124 -15.18 -10.50 -7.61
CA GLY A 124 -14.14 -11.18 -6.83
C GLY A 124 -12.96 -11.65 -7.69
N TRP A 125 -13.24 -12.16 -8.90
CA TRP A 125 -12.19 -12.54 -9.86
C TRP A 125 -11.41 -11.34 -10.40
N CYS A 126 -12.09 -10.26 -10.78
CA CYS A 126 -11.43 -9.01 -11.18
C CYS A 126 -10.54 -8.46 -10.07
N GLY A 127 -10.99 -8.51 -8.81
CA GLY A 127 -10.20 -8.12 -7.65
C GLY A 127 -8.95 -8.97 -7.45
N ARG A 128 -9.02 -10.30 -7.63
CA ARG A 128 -7.82 -11.16 -7.57
C ARG A 128 -6.83 -10.84 -8.67
N LEU A 129 -7.31 -10.63 -9.89
CA LEU A 129 -6.46 -10.28 -11.02
C LEU A 129 -5.76 -8.92 -10.78
N ALA A 130 -6.51 -7.91 -10.33
CA ALA A 130 -5.98 -6.60 -9.98
C ALA A 130 -4.92 -6.69 -8.87
N GLY A 131 -5.21 -7.43 -7.80
CA GLY A 131 -4.27 -7.67 -6.71
C GLY A 131 -2.99 -8.37 -7.18
N PHE A 132 -3.13 -9.40 -8.03
CA PHE A 132 -1.98 -10.12 -8.60
C PHE A 132 -1.06 -9.17 -9.37
N TRP A 133 -1.60 -8.33 -10.25
CA TRP A 133 -0.80 -7.38 -11.03
C TRP A 133 -0.20 -6.27 -10.17
N LEU A 134 -0.91 -5.78 -9.15
CA LEU A 134 -0.36 -4.84 -8.16
C LEU A 134 0.81 -5.46 -7.38
N PHE A 135 0.70 -6.73 -6.98
CA PHE A 135 1.78 -7.45 -6.32
C PHE A 135 2.97 -7.69 -7.24
N ALA A 136 2.72 -8.19 -8.46
CA ALA A 136 3.75 -8.46 -9.46
C ALA A 136 4.52 -7.18 -9.84
N SER A 137 3.81 -6.07 -10.06
CA SER A 137 4.43 -4.78 -10.36
C SER A 137 5.29 -4.25 -9.20
N LEU A 138 4.83 -4.42 -7.95
CA LEU A 138 5.63 -4.07 -6.77
C LEU A 138 6.91 -4.91 -6.68
N VAL A 139 6.80 -6.24 -6.83
CA VAL A 139 7.95 -7.15 -6.79
C VAL A 139 8.94 -6.80 -7.91
N GLN A 140 8.45 -6.49 -9.10
CA GLN A 140 9.27 -6.07 -10.22
C GLN A 140 9.99 -4.74 -9.95
N GLN A 141 9.29 -3.72 -9.41
CA GLN A 141 9.91 -2.45 -9.04
C GLN A 141 10.97 -2.62 -7.94
N ALA A 142 10.69 -3.46 -6.94
CA ALA A 142 11.66 -3.77 -5.88
C ALA A 142 12.89 -4.53 -6.41
N ARG A 143 12.70 -5.42 -7.39
CA ARG A 143 13.82 -6.09 -8.08
C ARG A 143 14.62 -5.10 -8.94
N TYR A 144 13.97 -4.21 -9.67
CA TYR A 144 14.63 -3.21 -10.52
C TYR A 144 15.49 -2.26 -9.70
N LYS A 145 14.97 -1.70 -8.61
CA LYS A 145 15.74 -0.82 -7.71
C LYS A 145 16.79 -1.57 -6.88
N GLY A 146 16.76 -2.90 -6.89
CA GLY A 146 17.53 -3.73 -5.98
C GLY A 146 16.84 -3.81 -4.62
N TRP A 147 16.50 -5.03 -4.21
CA TRP A 147 15.71 -5.30 -2.99
C TRP A 147 16.27 -4.62 -1.73
N LEU A 148 17.60 -4.46 -1.63
CA LEU A 148 18.24 -3.85 -0.46
C LEU A 148 18.36 -2.32 -0.52
N GLN A 149 17.97 -1.70 -1.64
CA GLN A 149 18.03 -0.25 -1.88
C GLN A 149 16.64 0.39 -1.91
N THR A 150 15.59 -0.40 -1.62
CA THR A 150 14.20 0.09 -1.57
C THR A 150 13.95 1.01 -0.38
N LEU A 151 14.81 0.96 0.65
CA LEU A 151 14.82 1.94 1.74
C LEU A 151 15.96 2.93 1.60
N VAL A 152 15.66 4.19 1.92
CA VAL A 152 16.67 5.24 2.07
C VAL A 152 16.74 5.63 3.56
N PRO A 153 17.94 5.70 4.17
CA PRO A 153 18.08 6.18 5.53
C PRO A 153 17.51 7.60 5.65
N HIS A 154 16.61 7.80 6.60
CA HIS A 154 16.09 9.12 6.92
C HIS A 154 15.81 9.21 8.42
N ASP A 155 16.06 10.38 8.99
CA ASP A 155 16.04 10.54 10.44
C ASP A 155 14.66 10.66 11.03
N ARG A 156 13.60 10.83 10.23
CA ARG A 156 12.26 11.12 10.76
C ARG A 156 11.15 10.20 10.26
N VAL A 157 11.33 9.60 9.09
CA VAL A 157 10.28 8.84 8.41
C VAL A 157 10.88 7.63 7.72
N LEU A 158 10.08 6.59 7.53
CA LEU A 158 10.42 5.47 6.65
C LEU A 158 10.31 5.94 5.19
N VAL A 159 11.41 5.88 4.44
CA VAL A 159 11.46 6.31 3.04
C VAL A 159 11.54 5.08 2.15
N TYR A 160 10.44 4.75 1.49
CA TYR A 160 10.31 3.56 0.65
C TYR A 160 10.22 3.93 -0.82
N THR A 161 11.20 3.51 -1.62
CA THR A 161 11.35 3.95 -3.00
C THR A 161 10.76 2.98 -4.01
N ALA A 162 10.36 1.76 -3.63
CA ALA A 162 9.88 0.74 -4.59
C ALA A 162 8.42 0.91 -5.03
N VAL A 163 7.78 2.05 -4.75
CA VAL A 163 6.43 2.38 -5.21
C VAL A 163 6.44 3.64 -6.08
N SER A 164 5.67 3.63 -7.17
CA SER A 164 5.43 4.80 -8.02
C SER A 164 4.12 5.51 -7.64
N LYS A 165 3.96 6.77 -8.07
CA LYS A 165 2.70 7.52 -7.89
C LYS A 165 1.51 6.78 -8.53
N THR A 166 1.73 6.23 -9.73
CA THR A 166 0.73 5.45 -10.46
C THR A 166 0.34 4.19 -9.70
N TRP A 167 1.33 3.45 -9.16
CA TRP A 167 1.07 2.27 -8.34
C TRP A 167 0.27 2.63 -7.08
N ILE A 168 0.61 3.74 -6.41
CA ILE A 168 -0.08 4.22 -5.20
C ILE A 168 -1.56 4.52 -5.50
N VAL A 169 -1.86 5.21 -6.59
CA VAL A 169 -3.24 5.52 -6.98
C VAL A 169 -4.00 4.24 -7.33
N ALA A 170 -3.39 3.35 -8.13
CA ALA A 170 -3.98 2.07 -8.50
C ALA A 170 -4.27 1.19 -7.27
N HIS A 171 -3.34 1.13 -6.32
CA HIS A 171 -3.48 0.43 -5.05
C HIS A 171 -4.58 1.04 -4.16
N ALA A 172 -4.66 2.37 -4.08
CA ALA A 172 -5.71 3.07 -3.34
C ALA A 172 -7.10 2.78 -3.91
N VAL A 173 -7.27 2.86 -5.23
CA VAL A 173 -8.54 2.50 -5.91
C VAL A 173 -8.88 1.04 -5.66
N TYR A 174 -7.90 0.14 -5.80
CA TYR A 174 -8.09 -1.28 -5.53
C TYR A 174 -8.61 -1.54 -4.11
N ARG A 175 -7.93 -1.01 -3.09
CA ARG A 175 -8.33 -1.21 -1.69
C ARG A 175 -9.68 -0.58 -1.37
N TYR A 176 -9.99 0.58 -1.93
CA TYR A 176 -11.31 1.20 -1.78
C TYR A 176 -12.41 0.28 -2.32
N ILE A 177 -12.25 -0.26 -3.53
CA ILE A 177 -13.21 -1.21 -4.10
C ILE A 177 -13.26 -2.49 -3.25
N LEU A 178 -12.12 -2.96 -2.74
CA LEU A 178 -12.04 -4.14 -1.88
C LEU A 178 -12.86 -3.99 -0.59
N ARG A 179 -12.79 -2.82 0.06
CA ARG A 179 -13.51 -2.48 1.30
C ARG A 179 -15.01 -2.37 1.14
N THR A 180 -15.50 -2.31 -0.09
CA THR A 180 -16.94 -2.38 -0.35
C THR A 180 -17.44 -3.80 -0.57
N MET A 181 -16.57 -4.83 -0.58
CA MET A 181 -16.99 -6.23 -0.64
C MET A 181 -17.36 -6.78 0.75
N PRO A 182 -18.60 -7.27 0.95
CA PRO A 182 -19.09 -7.74 2.25
C PRO A 182 -18.29 -8.92 2.84
N ALA A 183 -17.94 -9.96 2.07
CA ALA A 183 -17.18 -11.10 2.62
C ALA A 183 -15.76 -10.76 3.05
N THR A 184 -15.14 -9.70 2.51
CA THR A 184 -13.74 -9.39 2.77
C THR A 184 -13.56 -8.53 4.01
N TYR A 185 -14.44 -7.56 4.23
CA TYR A 185 -14.29 -6.56 5.31
C TYR A 185 -15.49 -6.50 6.26
N GLY A 186 -16.48 -7.40 6.13
CA GLY A 186 -17.68 -7.37 6.95
C GLY A 186 -18.37 -6.01 6.88
N ALA A 187 -18.61 -5.39 8.03
CA ALA A 187 -19.05 -4.00 8.13
C ALA A 187 -17.91 -3.02 7.76
N GLY A 188 -17.44 -3.03 6.50
CA GLY A 188 -16.34 -2.20 5.98
C GLY A 188 -16.59 -0.68 5.95
N HIS A 189 -17.72 -0.20 6.49
CA HIS A 189 -18.10 1.20 6.56
C HIS A 189 -17.16 2.10 7.38
N ARG A 190 -16.52 1.55 8.42
CA ARG A 190 -15.55 2.29 9.25
C ARG A 190 -14.28 2.64 8.49
N GLU A 191 -13.87 1.76 7.57
CA GLU A 191 -12.58 1.81 6.90
C GLU A 191 -12.61 2.48 5.52
N ARG A 192 -13.76 3.01 5.06
CA ARG A 192 -13.89 3.52 3.69
C ARG A 192 -13.01 4.72 3.36
N LEU A 193 -12.69 5.53 4.37
CA LEU A 193 -11.83 6.69 4.16
C LEU A 193 -10.34 6.37 4.34
N LEU A 194 -9.96 5.11 4.63
CA LEU A 194 -8.56 4.78 4.90
C LEU A 194 -7.63 5.16 3.77
N ASP A 195 -7.99 4.90 2.51
CA ASP A 195 -7.11 5.26 1.39
C ASP A 195 -6.98 6.78 1.25
N ALA A 196 -8.07 7.53 1.40
CA ALA A 196 -8.03 8.99 1.38
C ALA A 196 -7.17 9.55 2.53
N LEU A 197 -7.30 8.98 3.73
CA LEU A 197 -6.49 9.34 4.90
C LEU A 197 -5.02 8.98 4.70
N THR A 198 -4.69 7.82 4.13
CA THR A 198 -3.32 7.44 3.78
C THR A 198 -2.72 8.42 2.77
N LEU A 199 -3.45 8.78 1.70
CA LEU A 199 -2.97 9.73 0.69
C LEU A 199 -2.76 11.14 1.29
N ALA A 200 -3.71 11.61 2.11
CA ALA A 200 -3.59 12.89 2.81
C ALA A 200 -2.39 12.92 3.77
N LEU A 201 -2.21 11.86 4.57
CA LEU A 201 -1.07 11.75 5.48
C LEU A 201 0.25 11.62 4.71
N THR A 202 0.27 10.92 3.57
CA THR A 202 1.43 10.86 2.68
C THR A 202 1.84 12.25 2.22
N MET A 203 0.87 13.09 1.85
CA MET A 203 1.11 14.47 1.45
C MET A 203 1.65 15.33 2.60
N LEU A 204 1.12 15.19 3.80
CA LEU A 204 1.63 15.87 4.99
C LEU A 204 3.07 15.46 5.31
N LEU A 205 3.36 14.15 5.33
CA LEU A 205 4.70 13.63 5.58
C LEU A 205 5.70 14.06 4.51
N SER A 206 5.30 14.03 3.24
CA SER A 206 6.12 14.50 2.12
C SER A 206 6.53 15.96 2.27
N ARG A 207 5.59 16.83 2.66
CA ARG A 207 5.87 18.24 2.96
C ARG A 207 6.77 18.42 4.16
N ALA A 208 6.48 17.72 5.27
CA ALA A 208 7.24 17.84 6.51
C ALA A 208 8.69 17.33 6.39
N ALA A 209 8.90 16.31 5.55
CA ALA A 209 10.22 15.70 5.32
C ALA A 209 10.98 16.31 4.14
N GLY A 210 10.33 17.12 3.29
CA GLY A 210 10.93 17.61 2.05
C GLY A 210 11.25 16.49 1.04
N LEU A 211 10.45 15.42 1.06
CA LEU A 211 10.67 14.22 0.25
C LEU A 211 9.63 14.06 -0.85
N PRO A 212 9.95 13.35 -1.95
CA PRO A 212 8.96 13.00 -2.96
C PRO A 212 7.76 12.26 -2.37
N TYR A 213 6.56 12.67 -2.77
CA TYR A 213 5.29 12.10 -2.30
C TYR A 213 5.28 10.57 -2.19
N ALA A 214 5.70 9.89 -3.26
CA ALA A 214 5.67 8.43 -3.32
C ALA A 214 6.53 7.76 -2.24
N HIS A 215 7.62 8.42 -1.82
CA HIS A 215 8.55 7.84 -0.86
C HIS A 215 7.99 7.80 0.56
N CYS A 216 6.98 8.60 0.87
CA CYS A 216 6.35 8.67 2.18
C CYS A 216 5.11 7.76 2.31
N PHE A 217 4.67 7.14 1.22
CA PHE A 217 3.41 6.39 1.20
C PHE A 217 3.40 5.23 2.18
N VAL A 218 4.46 4.41 2.20
CA VAL A 218 4.52 3.26 3.10
C VAL A 218 4.52 3.68 4.56
N MET A 219 5.18 4.80 4.91
CA MET A 219 5.13 5.34 6.27
C MET A 219 3.71 5.77 6.64
N ALA A 220 3.01 6.46 5.75
CA ALA A 220 1.63 6.87 5.98
C ALA A 220 0.71 5.66 6.15
N ASP A 221 0.87 4.63 5.32
CA ASP A 221 0.03 3.44 5.36
C ASP A 221 0.25 2.62 6.64
N VAL A 222 1.52 2.52 7.08
CA VAL A 222 1.92 1.88 8.35
C VAL A 222 1.44 2.68 9.58
N LEU A 223 1.04 3.94 9.43
CA LEU A 223 0.37 4.70 10.50
C LEU A 223 -1.14 4.53 10.45
N VAL A 224 -1.74 4.71 9.26
CA VAL A 224 -3.20 4.76 9.09
C VAL A 224 -3.85 3.41 9.34
N VAL A 225 -3.30 2.34 8.77
CA VAL A 225 -3.91 1.01 8.85
C VAL A 225 -3.93 0.50 10.30
N PRO A 226 -2.78 0.47 11.04
CA PRO A 226 -2.79 -0.01 12.42
C PRO A 226 -3.57 0.91 13.36
N ALA A 227 -3.57 2.24 13.14
CA ALA A 227 -4.35 3.16 13.97
C ALA A 227 -5.86 2.91 13.82
N ALA A 228 -6.34 2.67 12.60
CA ALA A 228 -7.73 2.35 12.34
C ALA A 228 -8.11 0.98 12.92
N ALA A 229 -7.25 -0.02 12.79
CA ALA A 229 -7.47 -1.35 13.33
C ALA A 229 -7.54 -1.31 14.87
N ALA A 230 -6.59 -0.63 15.54
CA ALA A 230 -6.63 -0.41 16.99
C ALA A 230 -7.88 0.34 17.42
N TRP A 231 -8.21 1.45 16.74
CA TRP A 231 -9.39 2.24 17.08
C TRP A 231 -10.67 1.43 16.91
N SER A 232 -10.77 0.60 15.87
CA SER A 232 -11.91 -0.29 15.66
C SER A 232 -12.05 -1.33 16.77
N ALA A 233 -10.93 -1.95 17.18
CA ALA A 233 -10.92 -2.91 18.27
C ALA A 233 -11.34 -2.26 19.60
N LEU A 234 -10.75 -1.11 19.94
CA LEU A 234 -11.05 -0.35 21.15
C LEU A 234 -12.51 0.13 21.18
N ALA A 235 -12.97 0.76 20.10
CA ALA A 235 -14.33 1.25 20.01
C ALA A 235 -15.38 0.12 20.11
N THR A 236 -15.02 -1.09 19.68
CA THR A 236 -15.88 -2.28 19.81
C THR A 236 -15.82 -2.86 21.22
N ALA A 237 -14.63 -2.94 21.83
CA ALA A 237 -14.46 -3.50 23.18
C ALA A 237 -15.21 -2.72 24.28
N TRP A 238 -15.45 -1.42 24.07
CA TRP A 238 -16.17 -0.56 25.01
C TRP A 238 -17.49 0.00 24.48
N ASP A 239 -18.01 -0.53 23.37
CA ASP A 239 -19.27 -0.07 22.77
C ASP A 239 -19.33 1.47 22.57
N LEU A 240 -18.20 2.09 22.22
CA LEU A 240 -18.07 3.55 22.07
C LEU A 240 -18.78 4.09 20.83
N LEU A 241 -19.15 3.19 19.91
CA LEU A 241 -19.80 3.53 18.65
C LEU A 241 -21.13 2.83 18.54
N PRO A 242 -22.14 3.47 17.92
CA PRO A 242 -23.46 2.89 17.79
C PRO A 242 -23.40 1.54 17.06
N PRO A 243 -24.19 0.54 17.51
CA PRO A 243 -24.22 -0.76 16.88
C PRO A 243 -24.73 -0.63 15.45
N VAL A 244 -24.12 -1.39 14.55
CA VAL A 244 -24.45 -1.33 13.14
C VAL A 244 -25.71 -2.15 12.90
N ARG A 245 -26.87 -1.49 12.87
CA ARG A 245 -28.16 -2.12 12.58
C ARG A 245 -28.67 -1.73 11.19
N GLY A 246 -29.13 -2.75 10.46
CA GLY A 246 -30.08 -2.66 9.34
C GLY A 246 -29.54 -2.01 8.06
N GLU A 247 -29.43 -2.82 7.00
CA GLU A 247 -29.95 -2.59 5.64
C GLU A 247 -29.41 -3.67 4.67
N SER A 248 -30.06 -3.82 3.53
CA SER A 248 -29.82 -4.88 2.54
C SER A 248 -28.35 -5.01 2.12
N ILE A 249 -27.90 -6.26 2.03
CA ILE A 249 -26.65 -6.66 1.40
C ILE A 249 -26.87 -6.67 -0.11
N GLY A 250 -26.10 -5.87 -0.84
CA GLY A 250 -26.06 -5.98 -2.30
C GLY A 250 -25.67 -4.68 -2.98
N PHE A 251 -24.71 -4.76 -3.88
CA PHE A 251 -24.66 -3.83 -5.00
C PHE A 251 -25.71 -4.28 -6.02
N ASP A 252 -26.35 -3.31 -6.67
CA ASP A 252 -27.04 -3.62 -7.92
C ASP A 252 -26.01 -4.13 -8.95
N ILE A 253 -26.43 -5.04 -9.82
CA ILE A 253 -25.60 -5.73 -10.82
C ILE A 253 -24.80 -4.71 -11.64
N GLU A 254 -25.43 -3.61 -12.04
CA GLU A 254 -24.78 -2.54 -12.82
C GLU A 254 -23.58 -1.94 -12.08
N ARG A 255 -23.71 -1.73 -10.77
CA ARG A 255 -22.65 -1.12 -9.94
C ARG A 255 -21.55 -2.13 -9.65
N ASP A 256 -21.90 -3.39 -9.44
CA ASP A 256 -20.92 -4.45 -9.30
C ASP A 256 -20.11 -4.65 -10.58
N LEU A 257 -20.75 -4.55 -11.75
CA LEU A 257 -20.07 -4.58 -13.03
C LEU A 257 -19.15 -3.37 -13.23
N PHE A 258 -19.61 -2.17 -12.85
CA PHE A 258 -18.78 -0.96 -12.89
C PHE A 258 -17.54 -1.07 -12.00
N LEU A 259 -17.70 -1.54 -10.76
CA LEU A 259 -16.58 -1.73 -9.82
C LEU A 259 -15.64 -2.85 -10.28
N ALA A 260 -16.16 -3.90 -10.90
CA ALA A 260 -15.35 -4.93 -11.54
C ALA A 260 -14.53 -4.36 -12.71
N GLY A 261 -15.13 -3.52 -13.57
CA GLY A 261 -14.46 -2.81 -14.64
C GLY A 261 -13.35 -1.88 -14.14
N LEU A 262 -13.58 -1.18 -13.03
CA LEU A 262 -12.54 -0.38 -12.36
C LEU A 262 -11.39 -1.26 -11.82
N GLN A 263 -11.67 -2.43 -11.26
CA GLN A 263 -10.63 -3.38 -10.85
C GLN A 263 -9.80 -3.88 -12.04
N LEU A 264 -10.43 -4.16 -13.19
CA LEU A 264 -9.71 -4.50 -14.42
C LEU A 264 -8.85 -3.35 -14.92
N SER A 265 -9.34 -2.12 -14.81
CA SER A 265 -8.55 -0.92 -15.14
C SER A 265 -7.32 -0.80 -14.25
N VAL A 266 -7.46 -1.07 -12.95
CA VAL A 266 -6.33 -1.16 -12.01
C VAL A 266 -5.34 -2.24 -12.45
N ALA A 267 -5.81 -3.43 -12.82
CA ALA A 267 -4.96 -4.51 -13.30
C ALA A 267 -4.13 -4.09 -14.51
N LEU A 268 -4.76 -3.44 -15.49
CA LEU A 268 -4.10 -2.92 -16.70
C LEU A 268 -3.06 -1.86 -16.37
N VAL A 269 -3.38 -0.90 -15.50
CA VAL A 269 -2.44 0.15 -15.06
C VAL A 269 -1.24 -0.45 -14.33
N ALA A 270 -1.47 -1.42 -13.44
CA ALA A 270 -0.41 -2.10 -12.72
C ALA A 270 0.48 -2.93 -13.66
N ALA A 271 -0.12 -3.64 -14.62
CA ALA A 271 0.60 -4.38 -15.64
C ALA A 271 1.43 -3.45 -16.55
N ALA A 272 0.85 -2.36 -17.05
CA ALA A 272 1.55 -1.37 -17.87
C ALA A 272 2.77 -0.78 -17.14
N GLY A 273 2.60 -0.37 -15.88
CA GLY A 273 3.72 0.14 -15.09
C GLY A 273 4.82 -0.89 -14.81
N MET A 274 4.50 -2.19 -14.86
CA MET A 274 5.49 -3.27 -14.81
C MET A 274 6.26 -3.39 -16.12
N PHE A 275 5.58 -3.27 -17.27
CA PHE A 275 6.19 -3.28 -18.59
C PHE A 275 7.11 -2.06 -18.80
N ASP A 276 6.67 -0.87 -18.41
CA ASP A 276 7.48 0.35 -18.52
C ASP A 276 8.80 0.20 -17.74
N ALA A 277 8.72 -0.29 -16.49
CA ALA A 277 9.90 -0.53 -15.67
C ALA A 277 10.84 -1.61 -16.26
N TRP A 278 10.29 -2.58 -16.99
CA TRP A 278 11.09 -3.59 -17.68
C TRP A 278 11.78 -3.02 -18.93
N VAL A 279 11.07 -2.24 -19.75
CA VAL A 279 11.62 -1.57 -20.93
C VAL A 279 12.74 -0.62 -20.54
N ASP A 280 12.52 0.21 -19.53
CA ASP A 280 13.54 1.15 -19.03
C ASP A 280 14.82 0.43 -18.61
N LYS A 281 14.68 -0.70 -17.90
CA LYS A 281 15.81 -1.54 -17.51
C LYS A 281 16.56 -2.09 -18.72
N SER A 282 15.85 -2.64 -19.70
CA SER A 282 16.48 -3.19 -20.90
C SER A 282 17.30 -2.13 -21.65
N VAL A 283 16.80 -0.89 -21.73
CA VAL A 283 17.52 0.24 -22.33
C VAL A 283 18.75 0.64 -21.50
N GLU A 284 18.64 0.68 -20.17
CA GLU A 284 19.79 0.97 -19.30
C GLU A 284 20.88 -0.10 -19.36
N ASP A 285 20.50 -1.37 -19.38
CA ASP A 285 21.43 -2.49 -19.50
C ASP A 285 22.15 -2.45 -20.87
N GLU A 286 21.43 -2.17 -21.96
CA GLU A 286 22.02 -1.98 -23.29
C GLU A 286 23.01 -0.80 -23.32
N LYS A 287 22.67 0.33 -22.69
CA LYS A 287 23.59 1.48 -22.56
C LYS A 287 24.84 1.12 -21.78
N ARG A 288 24.71 0.37 -20.68
CA ARG A 288 25.84 -0.09 -19.87
C ARG A 288 26.73 -1.06 -20.64
N GLU A 289 26.14 -1.95 -21.44
CA GLU A 289 26.89 -2.87 -22.29
C GLU A 289 27.65 -2.13 -23.40
N LYS A 290 27.01 -1.19 -24.08
CA LYS A 290 27.66 -0.29 -25.06
C LYS A 290 28.78 0.56 -24.44
N ALA A 291 28.63 0.99 -23.19
CA ALA A 291 29.67 1.72 -22.48
C ALA A 291 30.87 0.83 -22.08
N LYS A 292 30.63 -0.46 -21.79
CA LYS A 292 31.70 -1.44 -21.52
C LYS A 292 32.44 -1.86 -22.79
N ASN A 293 31.73 -1.95 -23.91
CA ASN A 293 32.28 -2.32 -25.22
C ASN A 293 32.02 -1.19 -26.23
N PRO A 294 32.75 -0.07 -26.15
CA PRO A 294 32.58 1.03 -27.09
C PRO A 294 32.85 0.52 -28.51
N GLN A 295 31.85 0.64 -29.39
CA GLN A 295 32.06 0.35 -30.80
C GLN A 295 33.15 1.28 -31.33
N PRO A 296 34.08 0.78 -32.18
CA PRO A 296 35.03 1.63 -32.85
C PRO A 296 34.27 2.71 -33.65
N PRO A 297 34.77 3.95 -33.69
CA PRO A 297 34.08 5.04 -34.37
C PRO A 297 33.75 4.63 -35.81
N PRO A 298 32.56 4.99 -36.32
CA PRO A 298 32.21 4.68 -37.70
C PRO A 298 33.31 5.22 -38.61
N GLN A 299 33.95 4.32 -39.37
CA GLN A 299 35.01 4.73 -40.29
C GLN A 299 34.43 5.81 -41.21
N PRO A 300 35.16 6.93 -41.43
CA PRO A 300 34.70 7.96 -42.34
C PRO A 300 34.41 7.29 -43.68
N ARG A 301 33.15 7.39 -44.15
CA ARG A 301 32.77 6.92 -45.49
C ARG A 301 33.77 7.55 -46.46
N LYS A 302 34.60 6.72 -47.10
CA LYS A 302 35.46 7.16 -48.19
C LYS A 302 34.55 7.86 -49.20
N ALA A 303 34.79 9.14 -49.43
CA ALA A 303 34.15 9.86 -50.52
C ALA A 303 34.49 9.10 -51.80
N VAL A 304 33.47 8.51 -52.42
CA VAL A 304 33.60 7.94 -53.77
C VAL A 304 33.75 9.14 -54.68
N VAL A 305 34.99 9.43 -55.06
CA VAL A 305 35.30 10.40 -56.11
C VAL A 305 34.92 9.73 -57.42
N THR A 306 33.75 10.07 -57.96
CA THR A 306 33.38 9.76 -59.34
C THR A 306 34.10 10.75 -60.26
N SER A 307 35.26 10.36 -60.77
CA SER A 307 35.88 11.01 -61.93
C SER A 307 35.05 10.67 -63.17
N TYR A 308 34.29 11.64 -63.69
CA TYR A 308 33.73 11.55 -65.04
C TYR A 308 34.84 11.91 -66.03
N GLU A 309 35.30 10.93 -66.80
CA GLU A 309 36.03 11.18 -68.05
C GLU A 309 35.04 11.70 -69.08
N THR A 310 35.15 12.98 -69.41
CA THR A 310 34.50 13.62 -70.56
C THR A 310 35.28 13.26 -71.82
N TYR A 311 34.66 12.56 -72.76
CA TYR A 311 35.15 12.45 -74.14
C TYR A 311 34.76 13.73 -74.90
N GLU A 312 35.76 14.45 -75.41
CA GLU A 312 35.59 15.54 -76.37
C GLU A 312 35.17 14.98 -77.74
N VAL A 313 34.31 15.74 -78.44
CA VAL A 313 33.93 15.56 -79.85
C VAL A 313 34.64 16.64 -80.66
#